data_AF-A0A6G3U2P4-F1
#
_entry.id   AF-A0A6G3U2P4-F1
#
_cell.length_a   1.000
_cell.length_b   1.000
_cell.length_c   1.000
_cell.angle_alpha   90.00
_cell.angle_beta   90.00
_cell.angle_gamma   90.00
#
_symmetry.space_group_name_H-M   'P 1'
#
loop_
_entity.id
_entity.type
_entity.pdbx_description
1 polymer ?
#
loop_
_entity_poly.entity_id
_entity_poly.type
_entity_poly.pdbx_seq_one_letter_code
_entity_poly.pdbx_strand_id
1 'polypeptide(L)'
;MTHMHGKYADFENLRERAVELRRAGRSLRQIRDELKVYNNDILNRLVKGEPPPAWTRRPRAKDDLRARARELRLQGWTYDRIEIELGCSKSSVSLWVRDLPKPERKRSRAEAAAIARRGWEAKQRVRDEERRRTKEDARRAVGDLTPRELFLVGVGLYWAEGTKDKPYDRRESVTFVNSDPDMIKVFLAWLDLMGVERERLRFSVMIHENADVAGAERYWADLVRADRRAFNKTTLKRHNPKTIRKNVGESYRGCLCVKVLKGADLYRRIEGSWYGIVLGADSTT
;
A
#
# COMPACT_ATOMS: atom_id res chain seq x y z
N MET A 1 28.27 -40.61 -44.04
CA MET A 1 28.79 -41.09 -42.74
C MET A 1 29.41 -39.91 -42.03
N THR A 2 28.63 -39.29 -41.14
CA THR A 2 28.80 -37.91 -40.69
C THR A 2 29.61 -37.87 -39.40
N HIS A 3 30.59 -36.97 -39.36
CA HIS A 3 31.48 -36.69 -38.22
C HIS A 3 30.70 -36.28 -36.94
N MET A 4 30.27 -37.25 -36.13
CA MET A 4 29.89 -37.03 -34.72
C MET A 4 31.03 -37.37 -33.74
N HIS A 5 32.22 -37.73 -34.26
CA HIS A 5 33.32 -38.26 -33.45
C HIS A 5 34.13 -37.20 -32.68
N GLY A 6 33.99 -35.89 -32.96
CA GLY A 6 34.88 -34.87 -32.39
C GLY A 6 34.66 -34.57 -30.90
N LYS A 7 33.42 -34.26 -30.48
CA LYS A 7 33.14 -33.84 -29.08
C LYS A 7 33.08 -35.00 -28.09
N TYR A 8 32.63 -36.18 -28.54
CA TYR A 8 32.59 -37.38 -27.69
C TYR A 8 33.98 -37.98 -27.49
N ALA A 9 34.82 -38.01 -28.53
CA ALA A 9 36.21 -38.43 -28.38
C ALA A 9 37.00 -37.48 -27.49
N ASP A 10 36.77 -36.17 -27.58
CA ASP A 10 37.40 -35.18 -26.70
C ASP A 10 36.95 -35.37 -25.23
N PHE A 11 35.66 -35.65 -24.99
CA PHE A 11 35.17 -35.94 -23.63
C PHE A 11 35.75 -37.24 -23.04
N GLU A 12 35.79 -38.34 -23.80
CA GLU A 12 36.35 -39.60 -23.31
C GLU A 12 37.87 -39.50 -23.09
N ASN A 13 38.61 -38.83 -23.97
CA ASN A 13 40.03 -38.57 -23.77
C ASN A 13 40.28 -37.70 -22.52
N LEU A 14 39.45 -36.67 -22.29
CA LEU A 14 39.51 -35.86 -21.08
C LEU A 14 39.12 -36.66 -19.84
N ARG A 15 38.20 -37.61 -19.97
CA ARG A 15 37.73 -38.47 -18.89
C ARG A 15 38.82 -39.44 -18.46
N GLU A 16 39.47 -40.11 -19.40
CA GLU A 16 40.60 -41.01 -19.13
C GLU A 16 41.71 -40.27 -18.38
N ARG A 17 42.12 -39.11 -18.88
CA ARG A 17 43.13 -38.27 -18.22
C ARG A 17 42.68 -37.79 -16.83
N ALA A 18 41.42 -37.39 -16.68
CA ALA A 18 40.88 -36.95 -15.39
C ALA A 18 40.86 -38.09 -14.35
N VAL A 19 40.50 -39.30 -14.79
CA VAL A 19 40.49 -40.52 -13.96
C VAL A 19 41.91 -40.92 -13.57
N GLU A 20 42.87 -40.89 -14.50
CA GLU A 20 44.29 -41.14 -14.21
C GLU A 20 44.83 -40.17 -13.17
N LEU A 21 44.61 -38.86 -13.36
CA LEU A 21 45.02 -37.84 -12.40
C LEU A 21 44.33 -38.02 -11.04
N ARG A 22 43.06 -38.45 -11.04
CA ARG A 22 42.31 -38.73 -9.81
C ARG A 22 42.87 -39.92 -9.05
N ARG A 23 43.21 -41.01 -9.74
CA ARG A 23 43.86 -42.20 -9.18
C ARG A 23 45.28 -41.90 -8.71
N ALA A 24 45.98 -40.99 -9.37
CA ALA A 24 47.27 -40.43 -8.94
C ALA A 24 47.15 -39.50 -7.70
N GLY A 25 45.97 -39.36 -7.10
CA GLY A 25 45.77 -38.65 -5.84
C GLY A 25 45.56 -37.14 -5.99
N ARG A 26 45.34 -36.63 -7.21
CA ARG A 26 45.05 -35.20 -7.43
C ARG A 26 43.65 -34.81 -6.96
N SER A 27 43.57 -33.64 -6.33
CA SER A 27 42.29 -33.01 -5.96
C SER A 27 41.54 -32.52 -7.20
N LEU A 28 40.22 -32.31 -7.08
CA LEU A 28 39.42 -31.77 -8.18
C LEU A 28 39.96 -30.42 -8.67
N ARG A 29 40.48 -29.59 -7.76
CA ARG A 29 41.10 -28.31 -8.09
C ARG A 29 42.37 -28.48 -8.93
N GLN A 30 43.22 -29.44 -8.60
CA GLN A 30 44.44 -29.72 -9.38
C GLN A 30 44.09 -30.26 -10.77
N ILE A 31 43.11 -31.17 -10.86
CA ILE A 31 42.63 -31.71 -12.15
C ILE A 31 42.03 -30.60 -13.01
N ARG A 32 41.24 -29.71 -12.41
CA ARG A 32 40.69 -28.51 -13.06
C ARG A 32 41.79 -27.66 -13.67
N ASP A 33 42.83 -27.37 -12.89
CA ASP A 33 43.91 -26.47 -13.27
C ASP A 33 44.83 -27.13 -14.32
N GLU A 34 45.01 -28.45 -14.26
CA GLU A 34 45.84 -29.24 -15.18
C GLU A 34 45.16 -29.51 -16.54
N LEU A 35 43.88 -29.90 -16.53
CA LEU A 35 43.10 -30.13 -17.74
C LEU A 35 42.45 -28.86 -18.31
N LYS A 36 42.56 -27.73 -17.59
CA LYS A 36 41.96 -26.43 -17.94
C LYS A 36 40.44 -26.49 -18.15
N VAL A 37 39.75 -27.39 -17.43
CA VAL A 37 38.28 -27.55 -17.46
C VAL A 37 37.66 -26.80 -16.28
N TYR A 38 37.30 -25.53 -16.49
CA TYR A 38 36.81 -24.66 -15.40
C TYR A 38 35.30 -24.79 -15.10
N ASN A 39 34.58 -25.60 -15.87
CA ASN A 39 33.18 -25.91 -15.58
C ASN A 39 33.08 -27.04 -14.54
N ASN A 40 32.60 -26.71 -13.33
CA ASN A 40 32.49 -27.66 -12.22
C ASN A 40 31.57 -28.85 -12.52
N ASP A 41 30.52 -28.69 -13.31
CA ASP A 41 29.60 -29.78 -13.63
C ASP A 41 30.22 -30.78 -14.60
N ILE A 42 30.99 -30.29 -15.58
CA ILE A 42 31.73 -31.14 -16.52
C ILE A 42 32.85 -31.87 -15.78
N LEU A 43 33.62 -31.15 -14.97
CA LEU A 43 34.70 -31.72 -14.17
C LEU A 43 34.21 -32.83 -13.22
N ASN A 44 33.07 -32.63 -12.54
CA ASN A 44 32.46 -33.67 -11.70
C ASN A 44 31.99 -34.89 -12.49
N ARG A 45 31.56 -34.72 -13.75
CA ARG A 45 31.21 -35.84 -14.63
C ARG A 45 32.45 -36.62 -15.09
N LEU A 46 33.56 -35.94 -15.39
CA LEU A 46 34.81 -36.57 -15.83
C LEU A 46 35.40 -37.50 -14.76
N VAL A 47 35.36 -37.12 -13.48
CA VAL A 47 35.87 -37.98 -12.38
C VAL A 47 34.81 -38.88 -11.75
N LYS A 48 33.60 -38.95 -12.32
CA LYS A 48 32.48 -39.69 -11.74
C LYS A 48 32.81 -41.18 -11.64
N GLY A 49 32.66 -41.73 -10.44
CA GLY A 49 32.98 -43.13 -10.10
C GLY A 49 34.31 -43.30 -9.35
N GLU A 50 35.20 -42.30 -9.40
CA GLU A 50 36.49 -42.36 -8.70
C GLU A 50 36.42 -41.65 -7.34
N PRO A 51 36.80 -42.33 -6.23
CA PRO A 51 36.72 -41.74 -4.91
C PRO A 51 37.67 -40.53 -4.80
N PRO A 52 37.33 -39.52 -3.98
CA PRO A 52 38.26 -38.46 -3.66
C PRO A 52 39.50 -39.00 -2.94
N PRO A 53 40.71 -38.45 -3.22
CA PRO A 53 41.93 -38.82 -2.52
C PRO A 53 41.73 -38.72 -1.01
N ALA A 54 42.24 -39.70 -0.26
CA ALA A 54 42.00 -39.81 1.18
C ALA A 54 42.36 -38.53 1.95
N TRP A 55 43.46 -37.87 1.57
CA TRP A 55 43.92 -36.61 2.20
C TRP A 55 42.97 -35.41 1.99
N THR A 56 42.12 -35.45 0.96
CA THR A 56 41.11 -34.39 0.71
C THR A 56 39.83 -34.57 1.53
N ARG A 57 39.62 -35.77 2.10
CA ARG A 57 38.46 -36.02 2.96
C ARG A 57 38.66 -35.23 4.25
N ARG A 58 37.70 -34.38 4.58
CA ARG A 58 37.62 -33.72 5.89
C ARG A 58 36.40 -34.24 6.63
N PRO A 59 36.42 -35.51 7.09
CA PRO A 59 35.25 -36.12 7.72
C PRO A 59 34.85 -35.40 9.01
N ARG A 60 35.79 -34.69 9.66
CA ARG A 60 35.56 -33.94 10.89
C ARG A 60 35.49 -32.41 10.73
N ALA A 61 35.23 -31.92 9.52
CA ALA A 61 35.17 -30.47 9.30
C ALA A 61 34.04 -29.85 10.15
N LYS A 62 34.42 -28.96 11.07
CA LYS A 62 33.51 -28.26 12.00
C LYS A 62 32.83 -29.17 13.05
N ASP A 63 33.36 -30.37 13.29
CA ASP A 63 32.82 -31.26 14.32
C ASP A 63 32.91 -30.64 15.71
N ASP A 64 34.00 -29.93 16.02
CA ASP A 64 34.17 -29.23 17.30
C ASP A 64 33.14 -28.12 17.49
N LEU A 65 32.89 -27.33 16.44
CA LEU A 65 31.87 -26.28 16.43
C LEU A 65 30.46 -26.88 16.54
N ARG A 66 30.21 -28.02 15.88
CA ARG A 66 28.95 -28.75 15.98
C ARG A 66 28.74 -29.28 17.40
N ALA A 67 29.76 -29.89 18.01
CA ALA A 67 29.70 -30.39 19.37
C ALA A 67 29.41 -29.25 20.36
N ARG A 68 30.12 -28.13 20.23
CA ARG A 68 29.91 -26.95 21.07
C ARG A 68 28.53 -26.32 20.86
N ALA A 69 28.04 -26.23 19.62
CA ALA A 69 26.69 -25.73 19.33
C ALA A 69 25.61 -26.57 20.00
N ARG A 70 25.78 -27.90 20.04
CA ARG A 70 24.85 -28.83 20.69
C ARG A 70 24.87 -28.68 22.21
N GLU A 71 26.04 -28.51 22.82
CA GLU A 71 26.19 -28.23 24.25
C GLU A 71 25.47 -26.94 24.64
N LEU A 72 25.75 -25.83 23.93
CA LEU A 72 25.08 -24.54 24.16
C LEU A 72 23.57 -24.64 23.99
N ARG A 73 23.10 -25.44 23.02
CA ARG A 73 21.67 -25.65 22.81
C ARG A 73 21.02 -26.37 23.99
N LEU A 74 21.65 -27.41 24.52
CA LEU A 74 21.18 -28.12 25.72
C LEU A 74 21.18 -27.23 26.97
N GLN A 75 22.09 -26.26 27.05
CA GLN A 75 22.10 -25.20 28.08
C GLN A 75 21.00 -24.13 27.88
N GLY A 76 20.15 -24.26 26.86
CA GLY A 76 19.02 -23.36 26.63
C GLY A 76 19.32 -22.16 25.73
N TRP A 77 20.37 -22.19 24.93
CA TRP A 77 20.70 -21.08 24.03
C TRP A 77 19.86 -21.09 22.74
N THR A 78 19.50 -19.89 22.25
CA THR A 78 18.80 -19.71 20.96
C THR A 78 19.78 -19.79 19.79
N TYR A 79 19.27 -20.02 18.58
CA TYR A 79 20.13 -20.12 17.38
C TYR A 79 20.96 -18.85 17.18
N ASP A 80 20.36 -17.67 17.37
CA ASP A 80 21.04 -16.38 17.19
C ASP A 80 22.19 -16.19 18.19
N ARG A 81 22.03 -16.66 19.44
CA ARG A 81 23.10 -16.61 20.43
C ARG A 81 24.25 -17.55 20.09
N ILE A 82 23.93 -18.77 19.64
CA ILE A 82 24.95 -19.76 19.23
C ILE A 82 25.68 -19.28 17.97
N GLU A 83 24.98 -18.65 17.02
CA GLU A 83 25.58 -18.02 15.84
C GLU A 83 26.58 -16.93 16.22
N ILE A 84 26.20 -16.00 17.09
CA ILE A 84 27.07 -14.92 17.57
C ILE A 84 28.28 -15.50 18.31
N GLU A 85 28.05 -16.48 19.20
CA GLU A 85 29.10 -17.08 20.04
C GLU A 85 30.14 -17.86 19.22
N LEU A 86 29.69 -18.66 18.25
CA LEU A 86 30.57 -19.56 17.49
C LEU A 86 31.03 -18.98 16.16
N GLY A 87 30.58 -17.78 15.79
CA GLY A 87 30.94 -17.10 14.54
C GLY A 87 30.57 -17.91 13.29
N CYS A 88 29.54 -18.74 13.36
CA CYS A 88 29.11 -19.63 12.28
C CYS A 88 27.71 -19.26 11.78
N SER A 89 27.41 -19.56 10.51
CA SER A 89 26.13 -19.17 9.92
C SER A 89 24.94 -19.80 10.66
N LYS A 90 23.84 -19.04 10.78
CA LYS A 90 22.56 -19.54 11.28
C LYS A 90 22.10 -20.85 10.62
N SER A 91 22.35 -21.00 9.33
CA SER A 91 22.05 -22.23 8.58
C SER A 91 22.86 -23.43 9.09
N SER A 92 24.14 -23.25 9.42
CA SER A 92 24.99 -24.28 10.01
C SER A 92 24.52 -24.67 11.41
N VAL A 93 24.26 -23.68 12.27
CA VAL A 93 23.71 -23.89 13.62
C VAL A 93 22.40 -24.67 13.55
N SER A 94 21.47 -24.23 12.70
CA SER A 94 20.17 -24.88 12.55
C SER A 94 20.31 -26.34 12.10
N LEU A 95 21.23 -26.66 11.18
CA LEU A 95 21.45 -28.04 10.76
C LEU A 95 21.99 -28.91 11.89
N TRP A 96 22.82 -28.35 12.77
CA TRP A 96 23.48 -29.09 13.86
C TRP A 96 22.60 -29.35 15.07
N VAL A 97 21.61 -28.50 15.33
CA VAL A 97 20.88 -28.51 16.61
C VAL A 97 19.35 -28.57 16.49
N ARG A 98 18.80 -28.65 15.27
CA ARG A 98 17.33 -28.70 15.05
C ARG A 98 16.63 -29.91 15.68
N ASP A 99 17.37 -30.99 15.92
CA ASP A 99 16.92 -32.20 16.59
C ASP A 99 16.88 -32.06 18.12
N LEU A 100 17.50 -31.02 18.67
CA LEU A 100 17.57 -30.79 20.12
C LEU A 100 16.37 -29.95 20.60
N PRO A 101 15.99 -30.08 21.90
CA PRO A 101 14.86 -29.36 22.46
C PRO A 101 14.97 -27.85 22.25
N LYS A 102 13.81 -27.23 22.07
CA LYS A 102 13.73 -25.77 22.00
C LYS A 102 13.93 -25.22 23.41
N PRO A 103 14.79 -24.21 23.60
CA PRO A 103 14.95 -23.58 24.89
C PRO A 103 13.62 -23.01 25.35
N GLU A 104 13.36 -23.12 26.65
CA GLU A 104 12.15 -22.59 27.24
C GLU A 104 12.04 -21.09 26.95
N ARG A 105 10.82 -20.68 26.59
CA ARG A 105 10.53 -19.27 26.42
C ARG A 105 10.48 -18.64 27.81
N LYS A 106 11.47 -17.80 28.12
CA LYS A 106 11.53 -17.03 29.38
C LYS A 106 10.33 -16.08 29.62
N ARG A 107 9.52 -15.82 28.59
CA ARG A 107 8.37 -14.91 28.67
C ARG A 107 7.10 -15.63 28.24
N SER A 108 6.04 -15.41 28.99
CA SER A 108 4.71 -15.84 28.60
C SER A 108 4.25 -15.11 27.33
N ARG A 109 3.30 -15.72 26.60
CA ARG A 109 2.70 -15.09 25.42
C ARG A 109 2.03 -13.76 25.77
N ALA A 110 1.47 -13.65 26.98
CA ALA A 110 0.83 -12.43 27.48
C ALA A 110 1.83 -11.28 27.68
N GLU A 111 2.99 -11.56 28.27
CA GLU A 111 4.06 -10.57 28.48
C GLU A 111 4.65 -10.09 27.15
N ALA A 112 4.90 -11.01 26.21
CA ALA A 112 5.38 -10.66 24.88
C ALA A 112 4.38 -9.76 24.13
N ALA A 113 3.08 -10.07 24.24
CA ALA A 113 2.02 -9.26 23.65
C ALA A 113 1.91 -7.87 24.32
N ALA A 114 2.07 -7.78 25.64
CA ALA A 114 2.05 -6.50 26.35
C ALA A 114 3.23 -5.59 25.96
N ILE A 115 4.42 -6.15 25.78
CA ILE A 115 5.59 -5.40 25.27
C ILE A 115 5.34 -4.92 23.83
N ALA A 116 4.83 -5.79 22.96
CA ALA A 116 4.51 -5.43 21.58
C ALA A 116 3.45 -4.33 21.49
N ARG A 117 2.39 -4.40 22.32
CA ARG A 117 1.36 -3.36 22.43
C ARG A 117 1.95 -2.01 22.84
N ARG A 118 2.76 -1.97 23.90
CA ARG A 118 3.41 -0.72 24.35
C ARG A 118 4.30 -0.10 23.28
N GLY A 119 5.10 -0.91 22.58
CA GLY A 119 5.92 -0.44 21.46
C GLY A 119 5.08 0.08 20.29
N TRP A 120 3.95 -0.58 19.99
CA TRP A 120 3.02 -0.15 18.95
C TRP A 120 2.30 1.14 19.34
N GLU A 121 1.83 1.29 20.57
CA GLU A 121 1.19 2.49 21.10
C GLU A 121 2.12 3.71 21.04
N ALA A 122 3.39 3.56 21.43
CA ALA A 122 4.38 4.63 21.30
C ALA A 122 4.58 5.04 19.83
N LYS A 123 4.65 4.05 18.92
CA LYS A 123 4.76 4.31 17.47
C LYS A 123 3.51 4.95 16.89
N GLN A 124 2.31 4.56 17.36
CA GLN A 124 1.05 5.21 16.96
C GLN A 124 1.01 6.65 17.45
N ARG A 125 1.37 6.93 18.70
CA ARG A 125 1.42 8.30 19.23
C ARG A 125 2.30 9.23 18.40
N VAL A 126 3.51 8.79 18.06
CA VAL A 126 4.41 9.58 17.20
C VAL A 126 3.78 9.85 15.82
N ARG A 127 3.16 8.84 15.21
CA ARG A 127 2.49 8.96 13.90
C ARG A 127 1.24 9.84 13.94
N ASP A 128 0.46 9.74 15.01
CA ASP A 128 -0.75 10.53 15.19
C ASP A 128 -0.39 12.00 15.45
N GLU A 129 0.69 12.25 16.18
CA GLU A 129 1.24 13.60 16.38
C GLU A 129 1.78 14.20 15.08
N GLU A 130 2.55 13.43 14.31
CA GLU A 130 3.00 13.83 12.98
C GLU A 130 1.81 14.14 12.06
N ARG A 131 0.80 13.27 12.04
CA ARG A 131 -0.44 13.48 11.26
C ARG A 131 -1.18 14.75 11.71
N ARG A 132 -1.27 14.99 13.02
CA ARG A 132 -1.93 16.17 13.58
C ARG A 132 -1.19 17.44 13.14
N ARG A 133 0.14 17.45 13.30
CA ARG A 133 0.99 18.58 12.90
C ARG A 133 0.88 18.88 11.42
N THR A 134 1.01 17.88 10.55
CA THR A 134 0.87 18.08 9.10
C THR A 134 -0.49 18.67 8.71
N LYS A 135 -1.57 18.23 9.35
CA LYS A 135 -2.92 18.81 9.13
C LYS A 135 -3.02 20.25 9.62
N GLU A 136 -2.42 20.57 10.76
CA GLU A 136 -2.41 21.92 11.31
C GLU A 136 -1.58 22.88 10.46
N ASP A 137 -0.41 22.46 10.00
CA ASP A 137 0.46 23.23 9.11
C ASP A 137 -0.25 23.50 7.78
N ALA A 138 -0.88 22.48 7.19
CA ALA A 138 -1.69 22.64 5.97
C ALA A 138 -2.87 23.60 6.18
N ARG A 139 -3.58 23.51 7.31
CA ARG A 139 -4.67 24.44 7.65
C ARG A 139 -4.15 25.88 7.77
N ARG A 140 -3.02 26.09 8.42
CA ARG A 140 -2.42 27.42 8.60
C ARG A 140 -1.96 28.03 7.27
N ALA A 141 -1.47 27.21 6.36
CA ALA A 141 -1.02 27.66 5.04
C ALA A 141 -2.15 28.26 4.17
N VAL A 142 -3.40 27.84 4.40
CA VAL A 142 -4.56 28.39 3.68
C VAL A 142 -4.92 29.80 4.15
N GLY A 143 -4.85 30.07 5.46
CA GLY A 143 -5.21 31.38 6.02
C GLY A 143 -6.66 31.78 5.73
N ASP A 144 -6.90 33.09 5.64
CA ASP A 144 -8.17 33.67 5.21
C ASP A 144 -8.23 33.74 3.69
N LEU A 145 -9.36 33.32 3.12
CA LEU A 145 -9.56 33.36 1.67
C LEU A 145 -10.00 34.75 1.21
N THR A 146 -9.31 35.27 0.20
CA THR A 146 -9.79 36.43 -0.56
C THR A 146 -11.02 36.06 -1.41
N PRO A 147 -11.84 37.06 -1.82
CA PRO A 147 -12.95 36.82 -2.73
C PRO A 147 -12.54 36.10 -4.03
N ARG A 148 -11.34 36.41 -4.56
CA ARG A 148 -10.82 35.75 -5.77
C ARG A 148 -10.50 34.27 -5.51
N GLU A 149 -9.87 33.95 -4.38
CA GLU A 149 -9.56 32.55 -4.04
C GLU A 149 -10.82 31.74 -3.80
N LEU A 150 -11.78 32.28 -3.05
CA LEU A 150 -13.07 31.62 -2.84
C LEU A 150 -13.82 31.43 -4.18
N PHE A 151 -13.77 32.41 -5.08
CA PHE A 151 -14.33 32.31 -6.42
C PHE A 151 -13.73 31.13 -7.20
N LEU A 152 -12.39 31.02 -7.26
CA LEU A 152 -11.70 29.94 -7.97
C LEU A 152 -11.98 28.56 -7.35
N VAL A 153 -11.94 28.47 -6.00
CA VAL A 153 -12.26 27.25 -5.27
C VAL A 153 -13.69 26.79 -5.57
N GLY A 154 -14.66 27.70 -5.54
CA GLY A 154 -16.06 27.35 -5.81
C GLY A 154 -16.33 26.94 -7.27
N VAL A 155 -15.65 27.57 -8.23
CA VAL A 155 -15.70 27.13 -9.65
C VAL A 155 -15.15 25.71 -9.78
N GLY A 156 -13.98 25.43 -9.20
CA GLY A 156 -13.39 24.09 -9.23
C GLY A 156 -14.25 23.04 -8.51
N LEU A 157 -14.81 23.41 -7.35
CA LEU A 157 -15.71 22.58 -6.56
C LEU A 157 -16.97 22.20 -7.37
N TYR A 158 -17.61 23.18 -8.02
CA TYR A 158 -18.74 22.92 -8.89
C TYR A 158 -18.33 22.08 -10.10
N TRP A 159 -17.18 22.34 -10.71
CA TRP A 159 -16.75 21.55 -11.86
C TRP A 159 -16.46 20.09 -11.49
N ALA A 160 -16.03 19.81 -10.27
CA ALA A 160 -15.81 18.45 -9.79
C ALA A 160 -17.13 17.71 -9.49
N GLU A 161 -18.04 18.31 -8.74
CA GLU A 161 -19.20 17.62 -8.12
C GLU A 161 -20.57 18.09 -8.66
N GLY A 162 -20.60 19.20 -9.39
CA GLY A 162 -21.80 19.80 -9.95
C GLY A 162 -22.29 19.14 -11.23
N THR A 163 -23.57 19.34 -11.53
CA THR A 163 -24.17 18.87 -12.78
C THR A 163 -23.58 19.63 -13.97
N LYS A 164 -23.11 18.88 -14.97
CA LYS A 164 -22.65 19.43 -16.24
C LYS A 164 -23.76 19.32 -17.28
N ASP A 165 -23.89 20.37 -18.07
CA ASP A 165 -24.78 20.38 -19.22
C ASP A 165 -24.29 19.38 -20.26
N LYS A 166 -25.22 18.81 -21.03
CA LYS A 166 -24.91 17.83 -22.07
C LYS A 166 -25.41 18.38 -23.41
N PRO A 167 -24.63 18.30 -24.51
CA PRO A 167 -25.05 18.84 -25.81
C PRO A 167 -26.41 18.34 -26.29
N TYR A 168 -26.78 17.11 -25.91
CA TYR A 168 -28.05 16.47 -26.28
C TYR A 168 -29.20 16.72 -25.29
N ASP A 169 -28.97 17.41 -24.18
CA ASP A 169 -29.96 17.69 -23.13
C ASP A 169 -29.57 18.99 -22.40
N ARG A 170 -29.61 20.09 -23.14
CA ARG A 170 -29.19 21.41 -22.68
C ARG A 170 -30.21 21.97 -21.69
N ARG A 171 -29.87 21.93 -20.41
CA ARG A 171 -30.67 22.40 -19.28
C ARG A 171 -30.04 23.58 -18.56
N GLU A 172 -28.71 23.72 -18.64
CA GLU A 172 -27.94 24.80 -18.00
C GLU A 172 -28.34 25.00 -16.53
N SER A 173 -28.53 23.89 -15.81
CA SER A 173 -29.01 23.93 -14.43
C SER A 173 -27.84 23.80 -13.46
N VAL A 174 -27.82 24.65 -12.43
CA VAL A 174 -26.85 24.56 -11.34
C VAL A 174 -27.42 23.65 -10.26
N THR A 175 -26.89 22.44 -10.18
CA THR A 175 -27.18 21.48 -9.12
C THR A 175 -25.87 20.93 -8.57
N PHE A 176 -25.72 20.97 -7.26
CA PHE A 176 -24.54 20.49 -6.53
C PHE A 176 -24.97 19.43 -5.52
N VAL A 177 -24.28 18.30 -5.49
CA VAL A 177 -24.61 17.19 -4.59
C VAL A 177 -23.37 16.79 -3.81
N ASN A 178 -23.45 16.77 -2.49
CA ASN A 178 -22.38 16.22 -1.67
C ASN A 178 -22.88 15.66 -0.33
N SER A 179 -22.15 14.71 0.26
CA SER A 179 -22.41 14.19 1.61
C SER A 179 -21.59 14.86 2.70
N ASP A 180 -20.54 15.58 2.34
CA ASP A 180 -19.69 16.31 3.27
C ASP A 180 -20.34 17.67 3.61
N PRO A 181 -20.66 17.92 4.90
CA PRO A 181 -21.27 19.18 5.31
C PRO A 181 -20.36 20.40 5.10
N ASP A 182 -19.04 20.24 5.15
CA ASP A 182 -18.11 21.35 4.96
C ASP A 182 -17.98 21.74 3.48
N MET A 183 -18.04 20.76 2.56
CA MET A 183 -18.17 21.06 1.12
C MET A 183 -19.46 21.84 0.81
N ILE A 184 -20.57 21.48 1.45
CA ILE A 184 -21.84 22.21 1.30
C ILE A 184 -21.71 23.65 1.83
N LYS A 185 -21.08 23.88 2.98
CA LYS A 185 -20.87 25.23 3.51
C LYS A 185 -20.02 26.09 2.58
N VAL A 186 -18.91 25.56 2.07
CA VAL A 186 -18.05 26.27 1.11
C VAL A 186 -18.83 26.62 -0.15
N PHE A 187 -19.62 25.68 -0.68
CA PHE A 187 -20.45 25.94 -1.86
C PHE A 187 -21.50 27.03 -1.61
N LEU A 188 -22.16 27.04 -0.45
CA LEU A 188 -23.12 28.11 -0.09
C LEU A 188 -22.44 29.47 0.06
N ALA A 189 -21.27 29.54 0.72
CA ALA A 189 -20.51 30.79 0.83
C ALA A 189 -20.06 31.31 -0.55
N TRP A 190 -19.71 30.42 -1.46
CA TRP A 190 -19.40 30.78 -2.84
C TRP A 190 -20.63 31.28 -3.61
N LEU A 191 -21.80 30.67 -3.41
CA LEU A 191 -23.06 31.18 -3.99
C LEU A 191 -23.41 32.57 -3.47
N ASP A 192 -23.19 32.84 -2.18
CA ASP A 192 -23.36 34.18 -1.60
C ASP A 192 -22.40 35.18 -2.26
N LEU A 193 -21.13 34.81 -2.47
CA LEU A 193 -20.14 35.62 -3.21
C LEU A 193 -20.58 35.90 -4.65
N MET A 194 -21.23 34.94 -5.31
CA MET A 194 -21.77 35.09 -6.66
C MET A 194 -23.07 35.90 -6.73
N GLY A 195 -23.58 36.38 -5.58
CA GLY A 195 -24.80 37.18 -5.48
C GLY A 195 -26.08 36.36 -5.63
N VAL A 196 -26.06 35.07 -5.30
CA VAL A 196 -27.24 34.21 -5.39
C VAL A 196 -28.10 34.36 -4.15
N GLU A 197 -29.30 34.89 -4.33
CA GLU A 197 -30.31 35.01 -3.28
C GLU A 197 -30.71 33.65 -2.68
N ARG A 198 -30.89 33.59 -1.36
CA ARG A 198 -31.23 32.36 -0.63
C ARG A 198 -32.60 31.80 -1.04
N GLU A 199 -33.52 32.65 -1.46
CA GLU A 199 -34.86 32.32 -1.96
C GLU A 199 -34.82 31.52 -3.26
N ARG A 200 -33.73 31.64 -4.03
CA ARG A 200 -33.49 30.87 -5.25
C ARG A 200 -32.95 29.48 -4.97
N LEU A 201 -32.57 29.16 -3.73
CA LEU A 201 -32.04 27.85 -3.38
C LEU A 201 -33.16 26.87 -3.06
N ARG A 202 -33.06 25.67 -3.63
CA ARG A 202 -33.89 24.53 -3.26
C ARG A 202 -33.00 23.37 -2.86
N PHE A 203 -33.41 22.67 -1.82
CA PHE A 203 -32.66 21.57 -1.26
C PHE A 203 -33.41 20.25 -1.46
N SER A 204 -32.71 19.14 -1.59
CA SER A 204 -33.33 17.83 -1.39
C SER A 204 -32.32 16.88 -0.75
N VAL A 205 -32.80 16.04 0.17
CA VAL A 205 -31.96 14.99 0.74
C VAL A 205 -32.02 13.78 -0.20
N MET A 206 -30.87 13.17 -0.42
CA MET A 206 -30.75 11.88 -1.09
C MET A 206 -30.19 10.87 -0.11
N ILE A 207 -31.02 9.92 0.33
CA ILE A 207 -30.69 8.99 1.40
C ILE A 207 -31.22 7.59 1.09
N HIS A 208 -30.66 6.57 1.71
CA HIS A 208 -31.17 5.21 1.57
C HIS A 208 -32.46 5.03 2.37
N GLU A 209 -33.36 4.19 1.86
CA GLU A 209 -34.69 3.96 2.46
C GLU A 209 -34.63 3.40 3.89
N ASN A 210 -33.56 2.67 4.23
CA ASN A 210 -33.37 2.07 5.56
C ASN A 210 -32.70 3.02 6.58
N ALA A 211 -32.44 4.28 6.22
CA ALA A 211 -31.80 5.24 7.10
C ALA A 211 -32.81 6.20 7.75
N ASP A 212 -32.39 6.93 8.79
CA ASP A 212 -33.19 7.96 9.45
C ASP A 212 -33.38 9.19 8.54
N VAL A 213 -34.42 9.13 7.69
CA VAL A 213 -34.80 10.20 6.76
C VAL A 213 -35.11 11.49 7.51
N ALA A 214 -35.91 11.41 8.57
CA ALA A 214 -36.37 12.60 9.29
C ALA A 214 -35.22 13.31 10.02
N GLY A 215 -34.30 12.55 10.63
CA GLY A 215 -33.10 13.12 11.24
C GLY A 215 -32.12 13.69 10.23
N ALA A 216 -32.00 13.10 9.04
CA ALA A 216 -31.21 13.67 7.96
C ALA A 216 -31.80 15.00 7.45
N GLU A 217 -33.11 15.08 7.24
CA GLU A 217 -33.78 16.32 6.83
C GLU A 217 -33.58 17.45 7.84
N ARG A 218 -33.74 17.17 9.15
CA ARG A 218 -33.48 18.15 10.22
C ARG A 218 -32.02 18.60 10.23
N TYR A 219 -31.09 17.63 10.22
CA TYR A 219 -29.65 17.92 10.21
C TYR A 219 -29.26 18.86 9.07
N TRP A 220 -29.72 18.58 7.84
CA TRP A 220 -29.39 19.42 6.69
C TRP A 220 -30.08 20.78 6.77
N ALA A 221 -31.34 20.85 7.19
CA ALA A 221 -32.05 22.11 7.36
C ALA A 221 -31.35 23.04 8.36
N ASP A 222 -30.90 22.48 9.50
CA ASP A 222 -30.13 23.21 10.50
C ASP A 222 -28.78 23.68 9.96
N LEU A 223 -28.08 22.81 9.21
CA LEU A 223 -26.78 23.12 8.62
C LEU A 223 -26.86 24.29 7.62
N VAL A 224 -27.83 24.25 6.70
CA VAL A 224 -27.98 25.28 5.66
C VAL A 224 -28.80 26.49 6.12
N ARG A 225 -29.37 26.43 7.34
CA ARG A 225 -30.24 27.44 7.94
C ARG A 225 -31.41 27.81 7.02
N ALA A 226 -32.10 26.79 6.49
CA ALA A 226 -33.21 26.97 5.56
C ALA A 226 -34.50 26.34 6.10
N ASP A 227 -35.62 27.03 5.89
CA ASP A 227 -36.95 26.52 6.24
C ASP A 227 -37.31 25.27 5.45
N ARG A 228 -38.17 24.42 6.02
CA ARG A 228 -38.65 23.18 5.38
C ARG A 228 -39.27 23.43 4.00
N ARG A 229 -39.87 24.60 3.74
CA ARG A 229 -40.41 25.01 2.43
C ARG A 229 -39.36 25.11 1.32
N ALA A 230 -38.09 25.30 1.68
CA ALA A 230 -36.98 25.30 0.72
C ALA A 230 -36.57 23.87 0.33
N PHE A 231 -37.03 22.84 1.05
CA PHE A 231 -36.72 21.45 0.76
C PHE A 231 -37.80 20.80 -0.13
N ASN A 232 -37.36 20.28 -1.27
CA ASN A 232 -38.12 19.37 -2.10
C ASN A 232 -38.21 17.98 -1.46
N LYS A 233 -39.03 17.11 -2.05
CA LYS A 233 -39.19 15.71 -1.65
C LYS A 233 -37.85 14.98 -1.59
N THR A 234 -37.61 14.29 -0.48
CA THR A 234 -36.43 13.44 -0.30
C THR A 234 -36.41 12.29 -1.31
N THR A 235 -35.25 12.06 -1.91
CA THR A 235 -35.03 10.97 -2.86
C THR A 235 -34.52 9.74 -2.11
N LEU A 236 -35.31 8.67 -2.12
CA LEU A 236 -34.96 7.39 -1.49
C LEU A 236 -34.20 6.49 -2.46
N LYS A 237 -32.95 6.17 -2.11
CA LYS A 237 -32.10 5.22 -2.85
C LYS A 237 -32.37 3.81 -2.35
N ARG A 238 -32.96 2.97 -3.21
CA ARG A 238 -33.18 1.55 -2.93
C ARG A 238 -31.86 0.82 -2.76
N HIS A 239 -31.86 -0.20 -1.91
CA HIS A 239 -30.66 -1.00 -1.64
C HIS A 239 -30.21 -1.79 -2.89
N ASN A 240 -28.93 -1.68 -3.27
CA ASN A 240 -28.28 -2.62 -4.19
C ASN A 240 -27.42 -3.59 -3.36
N PRO A 241 -27.84 -4.85 -3.18
CA PRO A 241 -27.20 -5.78 -2.23
C PRO A 241 -25.79 -6.23 -2.58
N LYS A 242 -25.25 -5.86 -3.75
CA LYS A 242 -23.92 -6.30 -4.20
C LYS A 242 -22.74 -5.58 -3.53
N THR A 243 -22.97 -4.50 -2.79
CA THR A 243 -21.89 -3.72 -2.17
C THR A 243 -22.03 -3.67 -0.66
N ILE A 244 -21.06 -4.23 0.07
CA ILE A 244 -20.98 -4.06 1.53
C ILE A 244 -20.62 -2.61 1.82
N ARG A 245 -21.62 -1.84 2.25
CA ARG A 245 -21.49 -0.41 2.51
C ARG A 245 -20.96 -0.17 3.92
N LYS A 246 -19.92 0.65 4.06
CA LYS A 246 -19.32 1.01 5.36
C LYS A 246 -20.00 2.22 6.04
N ASN A 247 -20.74 3.04 5.29
CA ASN A 247 -21.44 4.24 5.78
C ASN A 247 -22.89 3.93 6.17
N VAL A 248 -23.10 3.05 7.14
CA VAL A 248 -24.42 2.52 7.54
C VAL A 248 -24.79 2.76 9.01
N GLY A 249 -24.11 3.68 9.70
CA GLY A 249 -24.37 4.00 11.11
C GLY A 249 -25.41 5.12 11.32
N GLU A 250 -25.80 5.35 12.57
CA GLU A 250 -26.76 6.39 12.99
C GLU A 250 -26.33 7.82 12.63
N SER A 251 -25.04 8.04 12.39
CA SER A 251 -24.49 9.32 11.91
C SER A 251 -24.64 9.54 10.40
N TYR A 252 -25.16 8.56 9.65
CA TYR A 252 -25.34 8.69 8.21
C TYR A 252 -26.52 9.62 7.88
N ARG A 253 -26.22 10.77 7.25
CA ARG A 253 -27.21 11.79 6.89
C ARG A 253 -27.54 11.88 5.40
N GLY A 254 -27.04 10.96 4.57
CA GLY A 254 -27.25 11.05 3.12
C GLY A 254 -26.38 12.10 2.43
N CYS A 255 -26.75 12.45 1.21
CA CYS A 255 -26.20 13.59 0.48
C CYS A 255 -27.24 14.71 0.45
N LEU A 256 -26.78 15.96 0.54
CA LEU A 256 -27.61 17.11 0.23
C LEU A 256 -27.45 17.48 -1.24
N CYS A 257 -28.58 17.69 -1.91
CA CYS A 257 -28.65 18.31 -3.22
C CYS A 257 -29.01 19.79 -3.05
N VAL A 258 -28.18 20.68 -3.57
CA VAL A 258 -28.41 22.13 -3.63
C VAL A 258 -28.70 22.49 -5.08
N LYS A 259 -29.89 23.00 -5.35
CA LYS A 259 -30.34 23.42 -6.68
C LYS A 259 -30.58 24.92 -6.70
N VAL A 260 -30.02 25.61 -7.69
CA VAL A 260 -30.26 27.04 -7.91
C VAL A 260 -31.36 27.23 -8.95
N LEU A 261 -32.47 27.84 -8.54
CA LEU A 261 -33.56 28.22 -9.44
C LEU A 261 -33.12 29.33 -10.38
N LYS A 262 -33.60 29.28 -11.63
CA LYS A 262 -33.22 30.19 -12.72
C LYS A 262 -31.68 30.24 -12.92
N GLY A 263 -31.02 29.09 -12.80
CA GLY A 263 -29.56 28.98 -12.73
C GLY A 263 -28.80 29.08 -14.06
N ALA A 264 -29.47 29.27 -15.20
CA ALA A 264 -28.83 29.24 -16.52
C ALA A 264 -27.70 30.25 -16.70
N ASP A 265 -27.92 31.50 -16.28
CA ASP A 265 -26.88 32.53 -16.30
C ASP A 265 -25.67 32.13 -15.44
N LEU A 266 -25.93 31.71 -14.20
CA LEU A 266 -24.88 31.25 -13.29
C LEU A 266 -24.11 30.06 -13.87
N TYR A 267 -24.80 29.08 -14.48
CA TYR A 267 -24.17 27.93 -15.11
C TYR A 267 -23.17 28.36 -16.19
N ARG A 268 -23.59 29.24 -17.12
CA ARG A 268 -22.72 29.74 -18.19
C ARG A 268 -21.52 30.51 -17.65
N ARG A 269 -21.73 31.31 -16.59
CA ARG A 269 -20.64 32.00 -15.89
C ARG A 269 -19.64 31.02 -15.27
N ILE A 270 -20.11 29.94 -14.64
CA ILE A 270 -19.24 28.89 -14.08
C ILE A 270 -18.45 28.21 -15.19
N GLU A 271 -19.12 27.80 -16.26
CA GLU A 271 -18.49 27.13 -17.40
C GLU A 271 -17.41 28.00 -18.05
N GLY A 272 -17.72 29.26 -18.35
CA GLY A 272 -16.74 30.21 -18.86
C GLY A 272 -15.57 30.44 -17.90
N SER A 273 -15.85 30.52 -16.59
CA SER A 273 -14.80 30.68 -15.56
C SER A 273 -13.89 29.46 -15.49
N TRP A 274 -14.44 28.24 -15.60
CA TRP A 274 -13.64 27.02 -15.61
C TRP A 274 -12.68 26.99 -16.80
N TYR A 275 -13.14 27.35 -18.01
CA TYR A 275 -12.24 27.45 -19.16
C TYR A 275 -11.18 28.53 -18.97
N GLY A 276 -11.52 29.65 -18.33
CA GLY A 276 -10.52 30.65 -17.92
C GLY A 276 -9.45 30.10 -16.98
N ILE A 277 -9.84 29.25 -16.02
CA ILE A 277 -8.89 28.56 -15.11
C ILE A 277 -7.99 27.61 -15.90
N VAL A 278 -8.54 26.82 -16.82
CA VAL A 278 -7.77 25.89 -17.66
C VAL A 278 -6.69 26.65 -18.45
N LEU A 279 -7.07 27.72 -19.15
CA LEU A 279 -6.12 28.54 -19.91
C LEU A 279 -5.06 29.22 -19.03
N GLY A 280 -5.46 29.65 -17.82
CA GLY A 280 -4.55 30.23 -16.84
C GLY A 280 -3.54 29.20 -16.30
N ALA A 281 -3.95 27.95 -16.13
CA ALA A 281 -3.07 26.87 -15.69
C ALA A 281 -1.96 26.58 -16.72
N ASP A 282 -2.32 26.52 -18.01
CA ASP A 282 -1.34 26.33 -19.09
C ASP A 282 -0.29 27.44 -19.13
N SER A 283 -0.67 28.67 -18.76
CA SER A 283 0.22 29.84 -18.72
C SER A 283 1.11 29.92 -17.46
N THR A 284 0.89 29.05 -16.47
CA THR A 284 1.62 29.04 -15.19
C THR A 284 2.83 28.09 -15.20
N THR A 285 3.03 27.38 -16.31
CA THR A 285 4.11 26.39 -16.53
C THR A 285 5.17 26.96 -17.45
#